data_AF-G8ZMH5-F1
#
_entry.id   AF-G8ZMH5-F1
#
_cell.length_a   1.000
_cell.length_b   1.000
_cell.length_c   1.000
_cell.angle_alpha   90.00
_cell.angle_beta   90.00
_cell.angle_gamma   90.00
#
_symmetry.space_group_name_H-M   'P 1'
#
loop_
_entity.id
_entity.type
_entity.pdbx_description
1 polymer ?
#
loop_
_entity_poly.entity_id
_entity_poly.type
_entity_poly.pdbx_seq_one_letter_code
_entity_poly.pdbx_strand_id
1 'polypeptide(L)'
;MLGVLAPLIFISCVVIASRDVISTEQLRTLQKRFDSYYNDNDSISVKGITIGGWLVSEPYITPSLYRNASELAAKSGNNSEIIDEFTFCDVLGYEQAQSLLQDHWESWINEADFKQISDDGFNLVRIPIGYWAWKQDYETNRYVGNITYTDPYVGNGLQLKYLEKALSWAEQYSLNVWIDLHGAPSSQNGFDNSGERDLYSTKLGWLATSGSRDLTMAVWQSIFESYLNLNTNSPIVGIEIMNEPLSPKLDSDQMTHCFYEAFKLFKDEQASHDNTTFVIHDAFKEIGYWNLQFNPDYNNVSSQFTNISNLSFSSQDVLIDHHHYEVFTDSQLNNTQYQRILNIMNYGDSIYDELPYHAAVVGEWSAAITDCATWLNGVGIGSRYDGSYYNTTEFNTTDQPVGKCLSQQPIGNWTKQYRTQVRQFVEAQLATYSTRTSGWIFWNWKTEDAAEWDYLKLKENNLFPSPFDNYTYFDTDGGLKPSVSSSLSKEATATSKSSAVAIQRPFQAVQWQHFSLTLNTIIGTSLVAIMLVCIFL
;
A
#
# COMPACT_ATOMS: atom_id res chain seq x y z
N MET A 1 -66.39 17.57 33.48
CA MET A 1 -65.76 18.57 34.36
C MET A 1 -64.44 17.97 34.81
N LEU A 2 -63.33 18.56 34.34
CA LEU A 2 -61.92 18.41 34.81
C LEU A 2 -61.39 16.95 34.90
N GLY A 3 -60.52 16.45 34.03
CA GLY A 3 -59.48 17.09 33.24
C GLY A 3 -58.14 17.01 33.97
N VAL A 4 -57.31 16.01 33.64
CA VAL A 4 -55.83 16.09 33.72
C VAL A 4 -55.26 15.21 32.61
N LEU A 5 -54.80 15.88 31.54
CA LEU A 5 -53.79 15.36 30.61
C LEU A 5 -52.46 15.31 31.37
N ALA A 6 -51.80 14.16 31.36
CA ALA A 6 -50.39 14.04 31.74
C ALA A 6 -49.62 13.44 30.54
N PRO A 7 -48.49 14.05 30.13
CA PRO A 7 -47.79 13.69 28.92
C PRO A 7 -46.95 12.42 29.11
N LEU A 8 -47.02 11.51 28.13
CA LEU A 8 -46.02 10.47 27.93
C LEU A 8 -44.70 11.15 27.53
N ILE A 9 -43.81 11.31 28.51
CA ILE A 9 -42.41 11.63 28.27
C ILE A 9 -41.77 10.36 27.74
N PHE A 10 -41.54 10.29 26.44
CA PHE A 10 -40.51 9.42 25.86
C PHE A 10 -39.17 9.93 26.39
N ILE A 11 -38.63 9.28 27.42
CA ILE A 11 -37.21 9.39 27.72
C ILE A 11 -36.51 8.55 26.67
N SER A 12 -36.10 9.20 25.59
CA SER A 12 -35.00 8.72 24.77
C SER A 12 -33.79 8.57 25.68
N CYS A 13 -33.46 7.34 26.06
CA CYS A 13 -32.10 7.02 26.50
C CYS A 13 -31.19 7.22 25.29
N VAL A 14 -30.79 8.46 25.06
CA VAL A 14 -29.56 8.76 24.34
C VAL A 14 -28.48 8.25 25.27
N VAL A 15 -27.93 7.08 24.97
CA VAL A 15 -26.60 6.73 25.44
C VAL A 15 -25.68 7.75 24.77
N ILE A 16 -25.46 8.87 25.45
CA ILE A 16 -24.30 9.71 25.20
C ILE A 16 -23.15 8.86 25.70
N ALA A 17 -22.65 7.96 24.84
CA ALA A 17 -21.26 7.57 24.94
C ALA A 17 -20.51 8.89 24.81
N SER A 18 -19.95 9.36 25.92
CA SER A 18 -18.90 10.35 25.90
C SER A 18 -17.83 9.77 25.00
N ARG A 19 -17.84 10.20 23.73
CA ARG A 19 -16.64 10.16 22.90
C ARG A 19 -15.67 11.01 23.69
N ASP A 20 -14.77 10.37 24.40
CA ASP A 20 -13.58 11.03 24.89
C ASP A 20 -12.86 11.51 23.64
N VAL A 21 -13.13 12.77 23.32
CA VAL A 21 -12.44 13.52 22.29
C VAL A 21 -11.00 13.50 22.75
N ILE A 22 -10.18 12.74 22.02
CA ILE A 22 -8.73 12.76 22.12
C ILE A 22 -8.32 14.22 22.19
N SER A 23 -7.63 14.58 23.26
CA SER A 23 -7.26 15.96 23.49
C SER A 23 -6.42 16.45 22.30
N THR A 24 -6.59 17.72 21.92
CA THR A 24 -5.81 18.39 20.86
C THR A 24 -4.29 18.26 21.07
N GLU A 25 -3.84 17.86 22.27
CA GLU A 25 -2.45 17.64 22.65
C GLU A 25 -1.90 16.25 22.22
N GLN A 26 -2.75 15.22 22.14
CA GLN A 26 -2.38 13.88 21.65
C GLN A 26 -2.30 13.85 20.12
N LEU A 27 -3.21 14.53 19.41
CA LEU A 27 -3.10 14.81 17.96
C LEU A 27 -1.84 15.66 17.64
N ARG A 28 -1.47 16.59 18.53
CA ARG A 28 -0.27 17.41 18.40
C ARG A 28 1.04 16.67 18.55
N THR A 29 1.06 15.47 19.13
CA THR A 29 2.32 14.74 19.33
C THR A 29 2.80 14.06 18.03
N LEU A 30 1.86 13.82 17.11
CA LEU A 30 2.12 13.34 15.75
C LEU A 30 2.33 14.50 14.77
N GLN A 31 1.58 15.59 14.91
CA GLN A 31 1.92 16.86 14.24
C GLN A 31 3.36 17.23 14.62
N LYS A 32 3.76 17.15 15.89
CA LYS A 32 5.13 17.47 16.34
C LYS A 32 6.26 16.60 15.79
N ARG A 33 5.98 15.39 15.31
CA ARG A 33 6.99 14.51 14.71
C ARG A 33 7.28 14.84 13.24
N PHE A 34 6.47 15.71 12.65
CA PHE A 34 6.77 16.47 11.43
C PHE A 34 6.92 17.99 11.69
N ASP A 35 6.44 18.55 12.82
CA ASP A 35 6.50 19.99 13.12
C ASP A 35 7.91 20.47 13.50
N SER A 36 8.85 19.58 13.87
CA SER A 36 10.20 20.02 14.25
C SER A 36 11.06 20.49 13.07
N TYR A 37 10.62 20.28 11.83
CA TYR A 37 11.40 20.62 10.63
C TYR A 37 10.94 21.86 9.87
N TYR A 38 9.74 22.41 10.14
CA TYR A 38 9.23 23.56 9.41
C TYR A 38 8.36 24.45 10.31
N ASN A 39 8.91 25.59 10.74
CA ASN A 39 8.19 26.60 11.52
C ASN A 39 7.01 27.18 10.72
N ASP A 40 5.78 26.95 11.19
CA ASP A 40 4.76 27.97 11.50
C ASP A 40 3.39 27.28 11.61
N ASN A 41 2.91 26.99 12.83
CA ASN A 41 1.50 26.80 13.27
C ASN A 41 0.46 26.03 12.41
N ASP A 42 0.82 25.44 11.28
CA ASP A 42 -0.03 24.68 10.37
C ASP A 42 0.41 23.21 10.40
N SER A 43 -0.55 22.31 10.64
CA SER A 43 -0.31 20.87 10.57
C SER A 43 0.13 20.47 9.16
N ILE A 44 1.38 20.04 8.99
CA ILE A 44 1.91 19.61 7.69
C ILE A 44 1.43 18.18 7.41
N SER A 45 0.84 17.97 6.23
CA SER A 45 0.41 16.66 5.72
C SER A 45 1.40 16.14 4.68
N VAL A 46 1.60 14.82 4.64
CA VAL A 46 2.44 14.17 3.62
C VAL A 46 1.82 14.37 2.24
N LYS A 47 2.62 14.94 1.33
CA LYS A 47 2.33 15.12 -0.09
C LYS A 47 3.49 14.50 -0.84
N GLY A 48 3.46 13.18 -0.93
CA GLY A 48 4.56 12.38 -1.42
C GLY A 48 4.39 11.91 -2.85
N ILE A 49 5.51 11.49 -3.44
CA ILE A 49 5.58 10.81 -4.72
C ILE A 49 6.53 9.62 -4.60
N THR A 50 6.20 8.50 -5.21
CA THR A 50 7.11 7.36 -5.29
C THR A 50 8.06 7.52 -6.47
N ILE A 51 9.26 6.92 -6.36
CA ILE A 51 10.21 6.74 -7.47
C ILE A 51 10.33 5.24 -7.80
N GLY A 52 9.21 4.67 -8.24
CA GLY A 52 9.08 3.27 -8.67
C GLY A 52 9.74 2.99 -10.02
N GLY A 53 9.99 1.71 -10.29
CA GLY A 53 10.72 1.23 -11.46
C GLY A 53 12.18 1.65 -11.51
N TRP A 54 12.78 2.16 -10.42
CA TRP A 54 14.17 2.61 -10.38
C TRP A 54 15.13 1.58 -9.76
N LEU A 55 15.22 1.50 -8.42
CA LEU A 55 16.12 0.57 -7.72
C LEU A 55 15.49 -0.81 -7.50
N VAL A 56 14.20 -0.93 -7.81
CA VAL A 56 13.52 -2.16 -8.18
C VAL A 56 12.84 -1.90 -9.51
N SER A 57 13.15 -2.73 -10.51
CA SER A 57 12.57 -2.60 -11.84
C SER A 57 11.18 -3.26 -11.92
N GLU A 58 10.27 -2.64 -12.67
CA GLU A 58 8.91 -3.12 -12.86
C GLU A 58 8.52 -3.08 -14.33
N PRO A 59 8.09 -4.20 -14.93
CA PRO A 59 7.88 -4.29 -16.37
C PRO A 59 6.89 -3.29 -16.96
N TYR A 60 5.84 -2.90 -16.23
CA TYR A 60 4.86 -1.94 -16.76
C TYR A 60 5.29 -0.49 -16.60
N ILE A 61 6.26 -0.20 -15.72
CA ILE A 61 6.82 1.15 -15.56
C ILE A 61 7.85 1.40 -16.66
N THR A 62 8.76 0.44 -16.88
CA THR A 62 9.84 0.50 -17.87
C THR A 62 9.83 -0.67 -18.86
N PRO A 63 8.75 -0.84 -19.66
CA PRO A 63 8.64 -1.95 -20.60
C PRO A 63 9.79 -2.05 -21.61
N SER A 64 10.43 -0.93 -21.97
CA SER A 64 11.59 -0.94 -22.86
C SER A 64 12.79 -1.68 -22.27
N LEU A 65 13.01 -1.61 -20.95
CA LEU A 65 14.09 -2.31 -20.25
C LEU A 65 13.98 -3.82 -20.43
N TYR A 66 12.77 -4.36 -20.25
CA TYR A 66 12.48 -5.79 -20.37
C TYR A 66 12.46 -6.28 -21.82
N ARG A 67 11.99 -5.44 -22.76
CA ARG A 67 12.08 -5.74 -24.20
C ARG A 67 13.53 -5.81 -24.66
N ASN A 68 14.36 -4.84 -24.26
CA ASN A 68 15.79 -4.81 -24.58
C ASN A 68 16.52 -6.04 -24.02
N ALA A 69 16.24 -6.39 -22.76
CA ALA A 69 16.78 -7.61 -22.15
C ALA A 69 16.37 -8.87 -22.92
N SER A 70 15.10 -9.02 -23.25
CA SER A 70 14.59 -10.15 -24.03
C SER A 70 15.26 -10.25 -25.40
N GLU A 71 15.50 -9.11 -26.07
CA GLU A 71 16.23 -9.07 -27.33
C GLU A 71 17.71 -9.48 -27.20
N LEU A 72 18.39 -9.08 -26.11
CA LEU A 72 19.77 -9.48 -25.84
C LEU A 72 19.88 -10.97 -25.55
N ALA A 73 18.96 -11.50 -24.74
CA ALA A 73 18.86 -12.93 -24.46
C ALA A 73 18.68 -13.73 -25.76
N ALA A 74 17.72 -13.32 -26.60
CA ALA A 74 17.44 -13.98 -27.88
C ALA A 74 18.65 -13.94 -28.84
N LYS A 75 19.38 -12.82 -28.91
CA LYS A 75 20.62 -12.69 -29.70
C LYS A 75 21.73 -13.63 -29.20
N SER A 76 21.71 -13.96 -27.92
CA SER A 76 22.64 -14.91 -27.29
C SER A 76 22.16 -16.38 -27.38
N GLY A 77 21.01 -16.62 -28.03
CA GLY A 77 20.41 -17.95 -28.17
C GLY A 77 19.62 -18.42 -26.93
N ASN A 78 19.37 -17.54 -25.98
CA ASN A 78 18.53 -17.81 -24.80
C ASN A 78 17.11 -17.28 -25.04
N ASN A 79 16.12 -18.18 -25.04
CA ASN A 79 14.70 -17.84 -25.24
C ASN A 79 13.87 -17.96 -23.95
N SER A 80 14.52 -18.03 -22.79
CA SER A 80 13.83 -17.99 -21.50
C SER A 80 13.07 -16.66 -21.33
N GLU A 81 11.92 -16.72 -20.66
CA GLU A 81 11.12 -15.54 -20.39
C GLU A 81 11.78 -14.66 -19.32
N ILE A 82 11.73 -13.34 -19.52
CA ILE A 82 12.17 -12.33 -18.55
C ILE A 82 10.92 -11.60 -18.07
N ILE A 83 10.50 -11.89 -16.84
CA ILE A 83 9.19 -11.50 -16.31
C ILE A 83 9.27 -10.59 -15.07
N ASP A 84 10.44 -10.51 -14.47
CA ASP A 84 10.77 -9.76 -13.25
C ASP A 84 12.30 -9.53 -13.19
N GLU A 85 12.81 -8.81 -12.17
CA GLU A 85 14.23 -8.52 -12.06
C GLU A 85 15.08 -9.77 -11.75
N PHE A 86 14.52 -10.78 -11.08
CA PHE A 86 15.18 -12.06 -10.83
C PHE A 86 15.51 -12.77 -12.15
N THR A 87 14.50 -13.02 -12.98
CA THR A 87 14.66 -13.66 -14.28
C THR A 87 15.45 -12.79 -15.26
N PHE A 88 15.36 -11.46 -15.15
CA PHE A 88 16.21 -10.53 -15.89
C PHE A 88 17.69 -10.81 -15.63
N CYS A 89 18.08 -10.90 -14.36
CA CYS A 89 19.47 -11.13 -14.01
C CYS A 89 19.92 -12.57 -14.32
N ASP A 90 19.05 -13.56 -14.11
CA ASP A 90 19.36 -14.98 -14.37
C ASP A 90 19.61 -15.25 -15.86
N VAL A 91 18.70 -14.76 -16.71
CA VAL A 91 18.72 -15.03 -18.16
C VAL A 91 19.87 -14.33 -18.86
N LEU A 92 20.19 -13.09 -18.46
CA LEU A 92 21.27 -12.29 -19.04
C LEU A 92 22.65 -12.62 -18.45
N GLY A 93 22.70 -13.09 -17.21
CA GLY A 93 23.91 -13.19 -16.42
C GLY A 93 24.45 -11.83 -15.98
N TYR A 94 25.44 -11.87 -15.07
CA TYR A 94 25.90 -10.68 -14.33
C TYR A 94 26.32 -9.50 -15.21
N GLU A 95 27.23 -9.70 -16.16
CA GLU A 95 27.83 -8.59 -16.91
C GLU A 95 26.79 -7.83 -17.75
N GLN A 96 25.90 -8.55 -18.42
CA GLN A 96 24.86 -7.95 -19.27
C GLN A 96 23.76 -7.31 -18.41
N ALA A 97 23.32 -7.98 -17.35
CA ALA A 97 22.33 -7.44 -16.43
C ALA A 97 22.85 -6.17 -15.75
N GLN A 98 24.10 -6.20 -15.26
CA GLN A 98 24.75 -5.06 -14.64
C GLN A 98 24.84 -3.87 -15.59
N SER A 99 25.26 -4.09 -16.84
CA SER A 99 25.36 -3.00 -17.82
C SER A 99 24.01 -2.33 -18.07
N LEU A 100 22.94 -3.11 -18.33
CA LEU A 100 21.62 -2.54 -18.58
C LEU A 100 21.05 -1.84 -17.34
N LEU A 101 21.18 -2.44 -16.16
CA LEU A 101 20.67 -1.85 -14.93
C LEU A 101 21.44 -0.58 -14.53
N GLN A 102 22.75 -0.51 -14.75
CA GLN A 102 23.51 0.71 -14.49
C GLN A 102 23.11 1.85 -15.44
N ASP A 103 22.94 1.56 -16.74
CA ASP A 103 22.45 2.55 -17.70
C ASP A 103 21.04 3.04 -17.32
N HIS A 104 20.18 2.12 -16.86
CA HIS A 104 18.85 2.43 -16.34
C HIS A 104 18.92 3.30 -15.08
N TRP A 105 19.69 2.92 -14.06
CA TRP A 105 19.78 3.67 -12.80
C TRP A 105 20.32 5.08 -12.98
N GLU A 106 21.27 5.29 -13.90
CA GLU A 106 21.85 6.61 -14.18
C GLU A 106 20.91 7.53 -14.99
N SER A 107 20.02 6.96 -15.80
CA SER A 107 19.19 7.73 -16.74
C SER A 107 17.71 7.83 -16.34
N TRP A 108 17.16 6.84 -15.64
CA TRP A 108 15.76 6.81 -15.26
C TRP A 108 15.43 7.91 -14.27
N ILE A 109 16.26 8.15 -13.26
CA ILE A 109 16.05 9.22 -12.26
C ILE A 109 17.33 9.98 -12.06
N ASN A 110 17.25 11.31 -12.14
CA ASN A 110 18.38 12.20 -11.96
C ASN A 110 18.00 13.42 -11.09
N GLU A 111 18.98 14.29 -10.83
CA GLU A 111 18.80 15.49 -10.03
C GLU A 111 17.66 16.39 -10.51
N ALA A 112 17.44 16.50 -11.82
CA ALA A 112 16.39 17.34 -12.37
C ALA A 112 14.98 16.81 -12.03
N ASP A 113 14.82 15.50 -11.86
CA ASP A 113 13.58 14.91 -11.35
C ASP A 113 13.31 15.42 -9.92
N PHE A 114 14.29 15.34 -9.02
CA PHE A 114 14.13 15.83 -7.63
C PHE A 114 13.85 17.33 -7.56
N LYS A 115 14.52 18.13 -8.41
CA LYS A 115 14.21 19.54 -8.53
C LYS A 115 12.74 19.75 -8.93
N GLN A 116 12.27 19.04 -9.97
CA GLN A 116 10.90 19.18 -10.46
C GLN A 116 9.87 18.70 -9.42
N ILE A 117 10.16 17.62 -8.69
CA ILE A 117 9.33 17.12 -7.59
C ILE A 117 9.12 18.23 -6.54
N SER A 118 10.21 18.89 -6.12
CA SER A 118 10.14 20.03 -5.19
C SER A 118 9.39 21.23 -5.78
N ASP A 119 9.69 21.62 -7.03
CA ASP A 119 9.00 22.71 -7.74
C ASP A 119 7.48 22.47 -7.89
N ASP A 120 7.07 21.20 -7.97
CA ASP A 120 5.68 20.78 -8.11
C ASP A 120 4.89 20.77 -6.79
N GLY A 121 5.58 21.01 -5.68
CA GLY A 121 4.99 21.16 -4.34
C GLY A 121 4.89 19.86 -3.55
N PHE A 122 5.55 18.78 -4.00
CA PHE A 122 5.74 17.60 -3.16
C PHE A 122 6.72 17.91 -2.03
N ASN A 123 6.55 17.22 -0.90
CA ASN A 123 7.42 17.36 0.27
C ASN A 123 8.10 16.05 0.69
N LEU A 124 7.79 14.94 0.02
CA LEU A 124 8.34 13.62 0.34
C LEU A 124 8.53 12.77 -0.92
N VAL A 125 9.60 11.98 -0.93
CA VAL A 125 9.90 10.96 -1.94
C VAL A 125 9.97 9.58 -1.28
N ARG A 126 9.15 8.63 -1.72
CA ARG A 126 9.28 7.21 -1.33
C ARG A 126 10.19 6.50 -2.33
N ILE A 127 11.20 5.78 -1.84
CA ILE A 127 12.23 5.12 -2.65
C ILE A 127 12.19 3.61 -2.39
N PRO A 128 11.53 2.84 -3.27
CA PRO A 128 11.60 1.38 -3.30
C PRO A 128 13.03 0.88 -3.56
N ILE A 129 13.53 -0.03 -2.73
CA ILE A 129 14.83 -0.70 -2.92
C ILE A 129 14.76 -2.18 -2.51
N GLY A 130 15.30 -3.07 -3.33
CA GLY A 130 15.29 -4.51 -3.07
C GLY A 130 16.42 -4.96 -2.15
N TYR A 131 16.22 -6.08 -1.42
CA TYR A 131 17.25 -6.63 -0.52
C TYR A 131 18.60 -6.91 -1.21
N TRP A 132 18.57 -7.19 -2.52
CA TRP A 132 19.76 -7.45 -3.32
C TRP A 132 20.73 -6.28 -3.41
N ALA A 133 20.29 -5.05 -3.08
CA ALA A 133 21.18 -3.90 -2.91
C ALA A 133 22.24 -4.12 -1.81
N TRP A 134 21.96 -4.97 -0.81
CA TRP A 134 22.88 -5.33 0.27
C TRP A 134 23.74 -6.57 -0.03
N LYS A 135 23.72 -7.07 -1.26
CA LYS A 135 24.67 -8.09 -1.73
C LYS A 135 26.05 -7.46 -1.81
N GLN A 136 26.99 -7.93 -0.99
CA GLN A 136 28.33 -7.36 -0.90
C GLN A 136 29.31 -7.94 -1.92
N ASP A 137 29.06 -9.19 -2.35
CA ASP A 137 29.88 -9.89 -3.33
C ASP A 137 29.00 -10.83 -4.16
N TYR A 138 28.89 -10.52 -5.45
CA TYR A 138 28.14 -11.32 -6.42
C TYR A 138 28.73 -12.72 -6.61
N GLU A 139 30.06 -12.84 -6.76
CA GLU A 139 30.74 -14.11 -7.10
C GLU A 139 30.59 -15.14 -5.97
N THR A 140 30.64 -14.66 -4.72
CA THR A 140 30.49 -15.53 -3.54
C THR A 140 29.05 -15.58 -2.99
N ASN A 141 28.11 -14.87 -3.63
CA ASN A 141 26.73 -14.73 -3.15
C ASN A 141 26.65 -14.29 -1.68
N ARG A 142 27.56 -13.39 -1.28
CA ARG A 142 27.72 -12.97 0.11
C ARG A 142 27.02 -11.64 0.35
N TYR A 143 26.16 -11.64 1.35
CA TYR A 143 25.37 -10.51 1.82
C TYR A 143 25.92 -9.94 3.13
N VAL A 144 25.32 -8.83 3.59
CA VAL A 144 25.46 -8.33 4.96
C VAL A 144 25.16 -9.42 6.00
N GLY A 145 25.67 -9.23 7.22
CA GLY A 145 25.59 -10.25 8.27
C GLY A 145 26.44 -11.50 8.00
N ASN A 146 27.30 -11.47 6.97
CA ASN A 146 28.09 -12.62 6.51
C ASN A 146 27.23 -13.84 6.14
N ILE A 147 26.06 -13.57 5.56
CA ILE A 147 25.11 -14.59 5.09
C ILE A 147 25.41 -14.89 3.63
N THR A 148 25.49 -16.17 3.26
CA THR A 148 25.52 -16.60 1.85
C THR A 148 24.11 -16.97 1.42
N TYR A 149 23.61 -16.30 0.39
CA TYR A 149 22.28 -16.52 -0.16
C TYR A 149 22.34 -16.43 -1.69
N THR A 150 21.93 -17.51 -2.36
CA THR A 150 22.10 -17.64 -3.81
C THR A 150 20.90 -17.06 -4.55
N ASP A 151 21.15 -16.05 -5.36
CA ASP A 151 20.19 -15.42 -6.26
C ASP A 151 20.95 -14.78 -7.44
N PRO A 152 20.28 -14.48 -8.56
CA PRO A 152 20.95 -13.99 -9.76
C PRO A 152 21.19 -12.47 -9.73
N TYR A 153 20.63 -11.74 -8.76
CA TYR A 153 20.61 -10.29 -8.79
C TYR A 153 22.00 -9.67 -8.89
N VAL A 154 22.07 -8.56 -9.63
CA VAL A 154 23.23 -7.68 -9.64
C VAL A 154 23.42 -7.08 -8.24
N GLY A 155 24.58 -7.34 -7.65
CA GLY A 155 24.97 -6.89 -6.32
C GLY A 155 26.14 -5.92 -6.30
N ASN A 156 26.94 -6.02 -5.24
CA ASN A 156 28.11 -5.18 -4.92
C ASN A 156 27.76 -3.75 -4.47
N GLY A 157 26.59 -3.56 -3.85
CA GLY A 157 26.15 -2.27 -3.32
C GLY A 157 25.95 -1.19 -4.39
N LEU A 158 25.65 -1.57 -5.64
CA LEU A 158 25.56 -0.63 -6.75
C LEU A 158 24.35 0.30 -6.61
N GLN A 159 23.18 -0.26 -6.27
CA GLN A 159 21.93 0.45 -6.02
C GLN A 159 22.08 1.44 -4.85
N LEU A 160 22.82 1.06 -3.80
CA LEU A 160 23.08 1.93 -2.65
C LEU A 160 23.78 3.23 -3.06
N LYS A 161 24.67 3.21 -4.08
CA LYS A 161 25.29 4.44 -4.59
C LYS A 161 24.28 5.41 -5.19
N TYR A 162 23.22 4.91 -5.82
CA TYR A 162 22.14 5.72 -6.37
C TYR A 162 21.17 6.20 -5.29
N LEU A 163 20.92 5.38 -4.27
CA LEU A 163 20.22 5.83 -3.06
C LEU A 163 20.95 7.00 -2.40
N GLU A 164 22.28 6.93 -2.21
CA GLU A 164 23.05 8.06 -1.65
C GLU A 164 22.98 9.33 -2.54
N LYS A 165 22.97 9.19 -3.87
CA LYS A 165 22.73 10.33 -4.78
C LYS A 165 21.34 10.95 -4.54
N ALA A 166 20.30 10.12 -4.43
CA ALA A 166 18.94 10.57 -4.17
C ALA A 166 18.81 11.29 -2.82
N LEU A 167 19.46 10.78 -1.77
CA LEU A 167 19.49 11.45 -0.46
C LEU A 167 20.15 12.83 -0.57
N SER A 168 21.26 12.96 -1.30
CA SER A 168 21.89 14.27 -1.54
C SER A 168 20.99 15.22 -2.31
N TRP A 169 20.25 14.76 -3.32
CA TRP A 169 19.31 15.60 -4.06
C TRP A 169 18.12 15.99 -3.19
N ALA A 170 17.62 15.08 -2.36
CA ALA A 170 16.52 15.35 -1.44
C ALA A 170 16.90 16.44 -0.42
N GLU A 171 18.08 16.35 0.20
CA GLU A 171 18.61 17.40 1.10
C GLU A 171 18.70 18.76 0.36
N GLN A 172 19.26 18.76 -0.85
CA GLN A 172 19.43 19.98 -1.67
C GLN A 172 18.11 20.67 -2.01
N TYR A 173 17.05 19.89 -2.27
CA TYR A 173 15.73 20.41 -2.66
C TYR A 173 14.70 20.39 -1.53
N SER A 174 15.15 20.19 -0.28
CA SER A 174 14.31 20.16 0.92
C SER A 174 13.15 19.17 0.83
N LEU A 175 13.42 18.00 0.25
CA LEU A 175 12.50 16.88 0.18
C LEU A 175 12.81 15.89 1.30
N ASN A 176 11.77 15.39 1.95
CA ASN A 176 11.90 14.26 2.85
C ASN A 176 12.00 12.95 2.05
N VAL A 177 12.61 11.93 2.64
CA VAL A 177 12.79 10.62 2.03
C VAL A 177 12.23 9.54 2.94
N TRP A 178 11.51 8.63 2.31
CA TRP A 178 11.06 7.39 2.91
C TRP A 178 11.74 6.23 2.17
N ILE A 179 12.62 5.52 2.87
CA ILE A 179 13.31 4.33 2.34
C ILE A 179 12.41 3.13 2.55
N ASP A 180 12.12 2.38 1.48
CA ASP A 180 11.22 1.24 1.52
C ASP A 180 11.93 -0.02 1.05
N LEU A 181 12.06 -1.02 1.94
CA LEU A 181 12.51 -2.35 1.55
C LEU A 181 11.41 -3.06 0.75
N HIS A 182 11.51 -2.93 -0.56
CA HIS A 182 10.41 -3.25 -1.47
C HIS A 182 10.35 -4.74 -1.88
N GLY A 183 11.44 -5.48 -1.66
CA GLY A 183 11.53 -6.90 -1.98
C GLY A 183 12.35 -7.67 -0.96
N ALA A 184 11.79 -8.77 -0.46
CA ALA A 184 12.45 -9.72 0.44
C ALA A 184 13.02 -10.93 -0.33
N PRO A 185 14.01 -11.64 0.23
CA PRO A 185 14.52 -12.88 -0.38
C PRO A 185 13.41 -13.91 -0.55
N SER A 186 13.30 -14.50 -1.75
CA SER A 186 12.20 -15.40 -2.17
C SER A 186 10.80 -14.81 -2.13
N SER A 187 10.68 -13.48 -2.17
CA SER A 187 9.45 -12.71 -2.20
C SER A 187 8.52 -12.83 -0.99
N GLN A 188 8.02 -11.68 -0.55
CA GLN A 188 7.00 -11.52 0.47
C GLN A 188 5.56 -11.49 -0.08
N ASN A 189 5.38 -11.42 -1.40
CA ASN A 189 4.04 -11.26 -2.02
C ASN A 189 3.80 -12.08 -3.30
N GLY A 190 4.86 -12.53 -3.98
CA GLY A 190 4.80 -13.24 -5.26
C GLY A 190 4.50 -12.32 -6.45
N PHE A 191 4.60 -11.01 -6.27
CA PHE A 191 4.44 -10.01 -7.33
C PHE A 191 5.80 -9.71 -7.98
N ASP A 192 5.78 -9.25 -9.23
CA ASP A 192 7.01 -8.85 -9.94
C ASP A 192 7.70 -7.64 -9.27
N ASN A 193 6.93 -6.74 -8.64
CA ASN A 193 7.45 -5.62 -7.86
C ASN A 193 8.33 -6.05 -6.67
N SER A 194 8.24 -7.29 -6.16
CA SER A 194 9.15 -7.79 -5.14
C SER A 194 10.50 -8.28 -5.69
N GLY A 195 10.63 -8.31 -7.01
CA GLY A 195 11.78 -8.82 -7.76
C GLY A 195 11.62 -10.26 -8.25
N GLU A 196 10.79 -11.09 -7.61
CA GLU A 196 10.62 -12.52 -7.92
C GLU A 196 9.13 -12.90 -7.91
N ARG A 197 8.54 -12.99 -9.11
CA ARG A 197 7.11 -13.24 -9.29
C ARG A 197 6.80 -14.73 -9.11
N ASP A 198 5.83 -15.02 -8.24
CA ASP A 198 5.24 -16.34 -8.07
C ASP A 198 3.72 -16.22 -7.84
N LEU A 199 3.00 -16.10 -8.96
CA LEU A 199 1.56 -15.88 -8.97
C LEU A 199 0.78 -17.04 -8.34
N TYR A 200 1.26 -18.28 -8.52
CA TYR A 200 0.52 -19.50 -8.23
C TYR A 200 0.90 -20.16 -6.90
N SER A 201 1.98 -19.71 -6.25
CA SER A 201 2.34 -20.25 -4.95
C SER A 201 1.24 -20.04 -3.91
N THR A 202 1.04 -21.08 -3.10
CA THR A 202 0.18 -21.07 -1.91
C THR A 202 0.93 -20.67 -0.65
N LYS A 203 2.28 -20.64 -0.69
CA LYS A 203 3.13 -20.24 0.44
C LYS A 203 4.35 -19.50 -0.10
N LEU A 204 4.46 -18.23 0.25
CA LEU A 204 5.51 -17.36 -0.28
C LEU A 204 6.86 -17.62 0.40
N GLY A 205 7.93 -17.40 -0.37
CA GLY A 205 9.26 -17.88 -0.02
C GLY A 205 9.91 -17.13 1.13
N TRP A 206 9.59 -15.86 1.38
CA TRP A 206 10.22 -15.06 2.45
C TRP A 206 10.25 -15.75 3.82
N LEU A 207 9.16 -16.40 4.25
CA LEU A 207 9.09 -17.15 5.51
C LEU A 207 9.10 -18.68 5.32
N ALA A 208 9.15 -19.16 4.07
CA ALA A 208 9.11 -20.58 3.74
C ALA A 208 10.48 -21.15 3.32
N THR A 209 11.38 -20.31 2.82
CA THR A 209 12.70 -20.69 2.32
C THR A 209 13.73 -20.61 3.45
N SER A 210 14.73 -21.50 3.43
CA SER A 210 15.80 -21.46 4.41
C SER A 210 16.68 -20.22 4.20
N GLY A 211 16.98 -19.49 5.27
CA GLY A 211 17.88 -18.34 5.26
C GLY A 211 17.25 -17.01 4.77
N SER A 212 16.07 -17.02 4.16
CA SER A 212 15.41 -15.79 3.68
C SER A 212 15.02 -14.85 4.82
N ARG A 213 14.45 -15.38 5.91
CA ARG A 213 14.18 -14.60 7.14
C ARG A 213 15.46 -14.02 7.73
N ASP A 214 16.49 -14.84 7.90
CA ASP A 214 17.74 -14.40 8.54
C ASP A 214 18.45 -13.32 7.71
N LEU A 215 18.42 -13.45 6.38
CA LEU A 215 18.91 -12.41 5.49
C LEU A 215 18.08 -11.12 5.59
N THR A 216 16.76 -11.22 5.67
CA THR A 216 15.88 -10.04 5.85
C THR A 216 16.22 -9.31 7.15
N MET A 217 16.39 -10.03 8.26
CA MET A 217 16.80 -9.44 9.55
C MET A 217 18.16 -8.75 9.46
N ALA A 218 19.13 -9.36 8.77
CA ALA A 218 20.45 -8.77 8.57
C ALA A 218 20.41 -7.52 7.69
N VAL A 219 19.53 -7.48 6.69
CA VAL A 219 19.28 -6.30 5.85
C VAL A 219 18.64 -5.18 6.66
N TRP A 220 17.61 -5.47 7.46
CA TRP A 220 17.03 -4.48 8.39
C TRP A 220 18.05 -3.89 9.35
N GLN A 221 18.86 -4.74 10.00
CA GLN A 221 19.94 -4.27 10.85
C GLN A 221 20.88 -3.33 10.08
N SER A 222 21.30 -3.73 8.87
CA SER A 222 22.19 -2.90 8.05
C SER A 222 21.55 -1.58 7.61
N ILE A 223 20.24 -1.55 7.35
CA ILE A 223 19.50 -0.32 7.05
C ILE A 223 19.54 0.60 8.26
N PHE A 224 19.17 0.09 9.44
CA PHE A 224 19.11 0.90 10.66
C PHE A 224 20.48 1.45 11.06
N GLU A 225 21.54 0.64 10.99
CA GLU A 225 22.92 1.08 11.25
C GLU A 225 23.42 2.15 10.26
N SER A 226 22.93 2.12 9.02
CA SER A 226 23.41 3.04 7.96
C SER A 226 22.62 4.33 7.90
N TYR A 227 21.34 4.30 8.23
CA TYR A 227 20.39 5.37 7.93
C TYR A 227 19.71 6.00 9.15
N LEU A 228 19.94 5.46 10.35
CA LEU A 228 19.61 6.14 11.61
C LEU A 228 20.80 6.96 12.13
N ASN A 229 20.50 7.89 13.02
CA ASN A 229 21.47 8.72 13.74
C ASN A 229 22.35 9.57 12.82
N LEU A 230 21.85 9.85 11.62
CA LEU A 230 22.48 10.76 10.68
C LEU A 230 22.43 12.20 11.21
N ASN A 231 23.18 13.09 10.57
CA ASN A 231 23.21 14.49 10.97
C ASN A 231 21.81 15.14 10.90
N THR A 232 21.64 16.29 11.53
CA THR A 232 20.33 16.99 11.64
C THR A 232 19.72 17.44 10.31
N ASN A 233 20.47 17.37 9.20
CA ASN A 233 19.98 17.70 7.87
C ASN A 233 19.60 16.45 7.06
N SER A 234 19.65 15.25 7.67
CA SER A 234 19.21 14.03 7.01
C SER A 234 17.81 14.20 6.42
N PRO A 235 17.60 13.90 5.13
CA PRO A 235 16.27 13.97 4.54
C PRO A 235 15.40 12.77 4.95
N ILE A 236 15.96 11.75 5.58
CA ILE A 236 15.26 10.50 5.91
C ILE A 236 14.29 10.74 7.06
N VAL A 237 13.00 10.50 6.83
CA VAL A 237 11.94 10.64 7.85
C VAL A 237 11.22 9.33 8.15
N GLY A 238 11.34 8.34 7.26
CA GLY A 238 10.66 7.06 7.40
C GLY A 238 11.50 5.93 6.82
N ILE A 239 11.50 4.79 7.51
CA ILE A 239 12.04 3.54 7.02
C ILE A 239 10.93 2.50 7.07
N GLU A 240 10.46 2.08 5.90
CA GLU A 240 9.53 0.97 5.75
C GLU A 240 10.27 -0.34 5.64
N ILE A 241 9.96 -1.22 6.60
CA ILE A 241 10.67 -2.49 6.73
C ILE A 241 10.26 -3.49 5.65
N MET A 242 9.07 -3.38 5.07
CA MET A 242 8.60 -4.35 4.09
C MET A 242 7.41 -3.82 3.32
N ASN A 243 7.57 -3.64 2.02
CA ASN A 243 6.46 -3.39 1.11
C ASN A 243 5.53 -4.61 0.99
N GLU A 244 4.22 -4.39 1.10
CA GLU A 244 3.17 -5.32 0.65
C GLU A 244 3.35 -6.81 1.02
N PRO A 245 3.71 -7.22 2.26
CA PRO A 245 3.72 -8.64 2.58
C PRO A 245 2.31 -9.22 2.45
N LEU A 246 2.14 -10.23 1.59
CA LEU A 246 0.82 -10.80 1.28
C LEU A 246 0.39 -11.77 2.39
N SER A 247 -0.09 -11.21 3.50
CA SER A 247 -0.41 -11.97 4.71
C SER A 247 -1.33 -13.19 4.51
N PRO A 248 -2.28 -13.23 3.55
CA PRO A 248 -3.06 -14.43 3.28
C PRO A 248 -2.25 -15.63 2.76
N LYS A 249 -1.04 -15.41 2.23
CA LYS A 249 -0.12 -16.45 1.74
C LYS A 249 1.14 -16.62 2.61
N LEU A 250 1.20 -15.92 3.75
CA LEU A 250 2.29 -15.99 4.73
C LEU A 250 1.78 -16.57 6.06
N ASP A 251 2.70 -17.04 6.89
CA ASP A 251 2.40 -17.28 8.30
C ASP A 251 2.27 -15.91 9.00
N SER A 252 1.03 -15.50 9.28
CA SER A 252 0.73 -14.17 9.82
C SER A 252 1.34 -13.94 11.20
N ASP A 253 1.47 -14.97 12.05
CA ASP A 253 2.04 -14.84 13.38
C ASP A 253 3.57 -14.73 13.28
N GLN A 254 4.19 -15.53 12.41
CA GLN A 254 5.62 -15.44 12.15
C GLN A 254 6.01 -14.11 11.50
N MET A 255 5.21 -13.60 10.57
CA MET A 255 5.39 -12.28 9.97
C MET A 255 5.34 -11.19 11.03
N THR A 256 4.29 -11.19 11.85
CA THR A 256 4.11 -10.21 12.94
C THR A 256 5.27 -10.30 13.93
N HIS A 257 5.74 -11.51 14.25
CA HIS A 257 6.94 -11.72 15.06
C HIS A 257 8.17 -11.04 14.47
N CYS A 258 8.43 -11.25 13.17
CA CYS A 258 9.57 -10.61 12.50
C CYS A 258 9.48 -9.08 12.54
N PHE A 259 8.27 -8.50 12.42
CA PHE A 259 8.07 -7.06 12.52
C PHE A 259 8.38 -6.53 13.93
N TYR A 260 8.03 -7.27 14.98
CA TYR A 260 8.43 -6.91 16.36
C TYR A 260 9.93 -7.01 16.59
N GLU A 261 10.60 -8.01 16.02
CA GLU A 261 12.05 -8.11 16.08
C GLU A 261 12.70 -6.93 15.33
N ALA A 262 12.21 -6.57 14.14
CA ALA A 262 12.68 -5.40 13.39
C ALA A 262 12.48 -4.11 14.19
N PHE A 263 11.32 -3.92 14.82
CA PHE A 263 11.05 -2.76 15.66
C PHE A 263 12.01 -2.69 16.85
N LYS A 264 12.32 -3.84 17.46
CA LYS A 264 13.32 -3.91 18.52
C LYS A 264 14.72 -3.50 18.01
N LEU A 265 15.16 -4.01 16.86
CA LEU A 265 16.44 -3.61 16.25
C LEU A 265 16.48 -2.10 15.99
N PHE A 266 15.41 -1.56 15.42
CA PHE A 266 15.26 -0.13 15.17
C PHE A 266 15.39 0.70 16.46
N LYS A 267 14.66 0.35 17.52
CA LYS A 267 14.70 1.09 18.79
C LYS A 267 16.01 0.91 19.56
N ASP A 268 16.69 -0.23 19.41
CA ASP A 268 18.00 -0.45 20.03
C ASP A 268 19.09 0.41 19.34
N GLU A 269 18.96 0.67 18.03
CA GLU A 269 19.88 1.53 17.26
C GLU A 269 19.52 3.02 17.35
N GLN A 270 18.24 3.38 17.39
CA GLN A 270 17.77 4.77 17.36
C GLN A 270 18.21 5.57 18.60
N ALA A 271 19.02 6.60 18.39
CA ALA A 271 19.40 7.55 19.43
C ALA A 271 18.28 8.56 19.71
N SER A 272 18.30 9.16 20.90
CA SER A 272 17.23 10.08 21.36
C SER A 272 17.06 11.37 20.53
N HIS A 273 18.00 11.70 19.64
CA HIS A 273 17.95 12.87 18.77
C HIS A 273 17.50 12.52 17.34
N ASP A 274 17.42 11.23 17.01
CA ASP A 274 16.89 10.75 15.75
C ASP A 274 15.36 10.69 15.84
N ASN A 275 14.70 11.24 14.83
CA ASN A 275 13.24 11.28 14.72
C ASN A 275 12.71 10.53 13.49
N THR A 276 13.50 9.63 12.93
CA THR A 276 13.06 8.71 11.88
C THR A 276 11.90 7.87 12.40
N THR A 277 10.89 7.68 11.56
CA THR A 277 9.69 6.89 11.88
C THR A 277 9.88 5.46 11.40
N PHE A 278 9.48 4.51 12.23
CA PHE A 278 9.41 3.10 11.85
C PHE A 278 8.10 2.84 11.10
N VAL A 279 8.18 2.36 9.87
CA VAL A 279 6.99 2.18 9.03
C VAL A 279 6.74 0.70 8.73
N ILE A 280 5.48 0.28 8.86
CA ILE A 280 5.00 -1.03 8.45
C ILE A 280 3.86 -0.91 7.44
N HIS A 281 3.93 -1.66 6.35
CA HIS A 281 2.78 -1.86 5.47
C HIS A 281 1.66 -2.63 6.19
N ASP A 282 0.40 -2.36 5.84
CA ASP A 282 -0.79 -2.96 6.46
C ASP A 282 -0.93 -4.49 6.27
N ALA A 283 -0.10 -5.07 5.40
CA ALA A 283 -0.04 -6.48 5.01
C ALA A 283 -1.35 -7.03 4.40
N PHE A 284 -2.11 -6.17 3.73
CA PHE A 284 -3.47 -6.42 3.22
C PHE A 284 -4.44 -6.88 4.31
N LYS A 285 -4.20 -6.46 5.56
CA LYS A 285 -5.15 -6.65 6.65
C LYS A 285 -6.25 -5.59 6.58
N GLU A 286 -7.35 -5.85 7.27
CA GLU A 286 -8.39 -4.85 7.44
C GLU A 286 -7.86 -3.64 8.24
N ILE A 287 -8.32 -2.45 7.89
CA ILE A 287 -8.00 -1.22 8.63
C ILE A 287 -8.36 -1.42 10.11
N GLY A 288 -7.47 -0.98 11.01
CA GLY A 288 -7.58 -1.19 12.44
C GLY A 288 -7.00 -2.49 12.97
N TYR A 289 -6.54 -3.43 12.11
CA TYR A 289 -5.85 -4.66 12.55
C TYR A 289 -4.63 -4.34 13.43
N TRP A 290 -3.88 -3.30 13.06
CA TRP A 290 -2.65 -2.91 13.75
C TRP A 290 -2.88 -2.07 15.01
N ASN A 291 -4.09 -1.56 15.28
CA ASN A 291 -4.40 -0.65 16.41
C ASN A 291 -3.90 -1.12 17.79
N LEU A 292 -3.94 -2.43 18.01
CA LEU A 292 -3.53 -3.05 19.27
C LEU A 292 -2.10 -3.61 19.22
N GLN A 293 -1.52 -3.73 18.03
CA GLN A 293 -0.12 -4.11 17.83
C GLN A 293 0.75 -2.87 17.99
N PHE A 294 2.02 -3.03 18.36
CA PHE A 294 2.94 -1.89 18.56
C PHE A 294 2.36 -0.76 19.43
N ASN A 295 1.52 -1.13 20.41
CA ASN A 295 0.84 -0.16 21.26
C ASN A 295 1.12 -0.49 22.73
N PRO A 296 1.84 0.38 23.46
CA PRO A 296 2.24 0.09 24.84
C PRO A 296 1.04 -0.03 25.80
N ASP A 297 -0.13 0.51 25.45
CA ASP A 297 -1.36 0.35 26.24
C ASP A 297 -1.97 -1.06 26.10
N TYR A 298 -1.55 -1.82 25.08
CA TYR A 298 -2.01 -3.18 24.77
C TYR A 298 -0.87 -4.21 24.77
N ASN A 299 0.08 -4.07 25.71
CA ASN A 299 1.26 -4.95 25.82
C ASN A 299 0.95 -6.46 25.85
N ASN A 300 -0.24 -6.88 26.28
CA ASN A 300 -0.65 -8.29 26.26
C ASN A 300 -0.80 -8.85 24.83
N VAL A 301 -1.05 -8.01 23.83
CA VAL A 301 -1.10 -8.38 22.42
C VAL A 301 0.31 -8.51 21.85
N SER A 302 1.19 -7.56 22.15
CA SER A 302 2.58 -7.54 21.65
C SER A 302 3.49 -8.58 22.32
N SER A 303 3.30 -8.87 23.61
CA SER A 303 4.21 -9.71 24.41
C SER A 303 4.27 -11.17 24.01
N GLN A 304 3.31 -11.65 23.22
CA GLN A 304 3.35 -13.02 22.67
C GLN A 304 4.39 -13.19 21.56
N PHE A 305 4.78 -12.10 20.89
CA PHE A 305 5.71 -12.14 19.75
C PHE A 305 7.13 -11.94 20.23
N THR A 306 7.43 -10.78 20.81
CA THR A 306 8.77 -10.44 21.30
C THR A 306 8.66 -9.70 22.62
N ASN A 307 9.57 -9.98 23.55
CA ASN A 307 9.62 -9.24 24.80
C ASN A 307 10.18 -7.83 24.58
N ILE A 308 9.27 -6.90 24.31
CA ILE A 308 9.55 -5.46 24.17
C ILE A 308 9.20 -4.66 25.43
N SER A 309 8.94 -5.32 26.57
CA SER A 309 8.48 -4.63 27.80
C SER A 309 9.48 -3.62 28.37
N ASN A 310 10.74 -3.72 27.95
CA ASN A 310 11.82 -2.85 28.38
C ASN A 310 12.01 -1.64 27.44
N LEU A 311 11.34 -1.61 26.29
CA LEU A 311 11.38 -0.49 25.35
C LEU A 311 10.43 0.61 25.82
N SER A 312 10.90 1.85 25.81
CA SER A 312 10.05 3.02 26.00
C SER A 312 9.75 3.60 24.62
N PHE A 313 8.48 3.55 24.21
CA PHE A 313 8.01 4.04 22.92
C PHE A 313 6.54 4.47 23.01
N SER A 314 6.10 5.30 22.07
CA SER A 314 4.67 5.56 21.84
C SER A 314 4.19 4.71 20.67
N SER A 315 2.90 4.34 20.62
CA SER A 315 2.33 3.72 19.41
C SER A 315 2.50 4.61 18.17
N GLN A 316 2.64 5.91 18.39
CA GLN A 316 2.93 6.91 17.36
C GLN A 316 4.38 6.93 16.89
N ASP A 317 5.26 6.07 17.45
CA ASP A 317 6.61 5.80 16.90
C ASP A 317 6.52 4.89 15.66
N VAL A 318 5.34 4.26 15.45
CA VAL A 318 5.04 3.41 14.30
C VAL A 318 4.00 4.09 13.42
N LEU A 319 4.28 4.09 12.12
CA LEU A 319 3.37 4.54 11.08
C LEU A 319 2.90 3.34 10.25
N ILE A 320 1.59 3.30 9.98
CA ILE A 320 0.97 2.31 9.11
C ILE A 320 0.92 2.86 7.69
N ASP A 321 1.52 2.12 6.76
CA ASP A 321 1.38 2.37 5.33
C ASP A 321 0.19 1.57 4.77
N HIS A 322 -0.76 2.30 4.21
CA HIS A 322 -1.93 1.78 3.53
C HIS A 322 -1.83 1.98 2.02
N HIS A 323 -2.00 0.90 1.27
CA HIS A 323 -2.09 0.96 -0.19
C HIS A 323 -3.54 0.88 -0.66
N HIS A 324 -3.93 1.77 -1.57
CA HIS A 324 -5.31 1.81 -2.07
C HIS A 324 -5.41 1.87 -3.59
N TYR A 325 -6.02 0.82 -4.15
CA TYR A 325 -6.29 0.68 -5.58
C TYR A 325 -7.67 0.07 -5.82
N GLU A 326 -8.34 0.47 -6.90
CA GLU A 326 -9.66 -0.05 -7.29
C GLU A 326 -9.64 -0.72 -8.67
N VAL A 327 -8.59 -1.47 -8.97
CA VAL A 327 -8.39 -2.05 -10.30
C VAL A 327 -7.98 -3.52 -10.32
N PHE A 328 -7.65 -4.13 -9.18
CA PHE A 328 -7.05 -5.47 -9.14
C PHE A 328 -8.05 -6.62 -8.96
N THR A 329 -9.36 -6.33 -9.00
CA THR A 329 -10.44 -7.32 -8.98
C THR A 329 -11.57 -6.96 -9.94
N ASP A 330 -12.30 -7.95 -10.45
CA ASP A 330 -13.46 -7.73 -11.31
C ASP A 330 -14.52 -6.82 -10.66
N SER A 331 -14.78 -7.03 -9.36
CA SER A 331 -15.72 -6.24 -8.58
C SER A 331 -15.33 -4.76 -8.53
N GLN A 332 -14.04 -4.48 -8.26
CA GLN A 332 -13.54 -3.11 -8.25
C GLN A 332 -13.64 -2.47 -9.65
N LEU A 333 -13.26 -3.20 -10.70
CA LEU A 333 -13.32 -2.70 -12.08
C LEU A 333 -14.74 -2.39 -12.54
N ASN A 334 -15.73 -3.16 -12.07
CA ASN A 334 -17.14 -2.97 -12.38
C ASN A 334 -17.81 -1.84 -11.57
N ASN A 335 -17.09 -1.21 -10.61
CA ASN A 335 -17.64 -0.09 -9.86
C ASN A 335 -17.99 1.09 -10.78
N THR A 336 -19.20 1.61 -10.59
CA THR A 336 -19.61 2.89 -11.19
C THR A 336 -18.77 4.03 -10.64
N GLN A 337 -18.66 5.14 -11.38
CA GLN A 337 -17.91 6.33 -10.91
C GLN A 337 -18.38 6.81 -9.53
N TYR A 338 -19.69 6.77 -9.26
CA TYR A 338 -20.24 7.11 -7.96
C TYR A 338 -19.72 6.18 -6.86
N GLN A 339 -19.76 4.86 -7.10
CA GLN A 339 -19.31 3.88 -6.12
C GLN A 339 -17.81 4.02 -5.83
N ARG A 340 -17.00 4.25 -6.88
CA ARG A 340 -15.55 4.50 -6.73
C ARG A 340 -15.27 5.66 -5.80
N ILE A 341 -15.91 6.81 -6.04
CA ILE A 341 -15.75 7.99 -5.19
C ILE A 341 -16.20 7.73 -3.75
N LEU A 342 -17.31 7.03 -3.54
CA LEU A 342 -17.76 6.68 -2.19
C LEU A 342 -16.78 5.74 -1.48
N ASN A 343 -16.21 4.77 -2.19
CA ASN A 343 -15.23 3.87 -1.61
C ASN A 343 -14.00 4.63 -1.12
N ILE A 344 -13.49 5.60 -1.89
CA ILE A 344 -12.38 6.47 -1.45
C ILE A 344 -12.73 7.21 -0.16
N MET A 345 -13.91 7.85 -0.11
CA MET A 345 -14.34 8.60 1.09
C MET A 345 -14.45 7.69 2.32
N ASN A 346 -15.06 6.51 2.16
CA ASN A 346 -15.22 5.54 3.24
C ASN A 346 -13.88 4.95 3.70
N TYR A 347 -12.95 4.75 2.76
CA TYR A 347 -11.60 4.28 3.06
C TYR A 347 -10.85 5.30 3.91
N GLY A 348 -10.87 6.58 3.51
CA GLY A 348 -10.29 7.66 4.31
C GLY A 348 -10.93 7.80 5.68
N ASP A 349 -12.26 7.76 5.78
CA ASP A 349 -12.97 7.81 7.07
C ASP A 349 -12.58 6.62 7.99
N SER A 350 -12.30 5.44 7.42
CA SER A 350 -11.83 4.27 8.18
C SER A 350 -10.41 4.47 8.72
N ILE A 351 -9.50 5.04 7.92
CA ILE A 351 -8.15 5.39 8.38
C ILE A 351 -8.19 6.49 9.44
N TYR A 352 -9.11 7.46 9.32
CA TYR A 352 -9.28 8.51 10.32
C TYR A 352 -9.59 7.94 11.72
N ASP A 353 -10.36 6.85 11.78
CA ASP A 353 -10.67 6.15 13.03
C ASP A 353 -9.46 5.35 13.60
N GLU A 354 -8.43 5.08 12.79
CA GLU A 354 -7.17 4.44 13.19
C GLU A 354 -6.12 5.43 13.74
N LEU A 355 -6.16 6.70 13.32
CA LEU A 355 -5.22 7.76 13.75
C LEU A 355 -5.01 7.92 15.29
N PRO A 356 -5.99 7.62 16.16
CA PRO A 356 -5.77 7.56 17.61
C PRO A 356 -4.74 6.53 18.06
N TYR A 357 -4.59 5.43 17.32
CA TYR A 357 -3.75 4.29 17.67
C TYR A 357 -2.39 4.39 17.01
N HIS A 358 -2.33 4.68 15.70
CA HIS A 358 -1.10 4.85 14.94
C HIS A 358 -1.21 6.00 13.95
N ALA A 359 -0.07 6.56 13.55
CA ALA A 359 -0.01 7.40 12.36
C ALA A 359 -0.34 6.55 11.13
N ALA A 360 -1.00 7.12 10.13
CA ALA A 360 -1.34 6.38 8.92
C ALA A 360 -1.27 7.26 7.67
N VAL A 361 -0.56 6.79 6.65
CA VAL A 361 -0.43 7.43 5.33
C VAL A 361 -0.95 6.48 4.28
N VAL A 362 -1.58 7.01 3.23
CA VAL A 362 -1.83 6.22 2.02
C VAL A 362 -0.55 6.24 1.19
N GLY A 363 0.37 5.30 1.42
CA GLY A 363 1.72 5.31 0.82
C GLY A 363 1.75 4.85 -0.63
N GLU A 364 0.66 4.26 -1.12
CA GLU A 364 0.44 4.07 -2.55
C GLU A 364 -1.02 4.22 -2.98
N TRP A 365 -1.21 4.94 -4.08
CA TRP A 365 -2.46 5.06 -4.82
C TRP A 365 -2.17 5.62 -6.22
N SER A 366 -3.08 5.45 -7.18
CA SER A 366 -2.90 5.95 -8.55
C SER A 366 -4.18 6.59 -9.13
N ALA A 367 -4.08 7.09 -10.36
CA ALA A 367 -5.24 7.61 -11.09
C ALA A 367 -5.98 6.51 -11.87
N ALA A 368 -5.55 5.25 -11.74
CA ALA A 368 -6.07 4.14 -12.52
C ALA A 368 -7.51 3.79 -12.13
N ILE A 369 -8.36 3.69 -13.14
CA ILE A 369 -9.71 3.13 -13.03
C ILE A 369 -9.87 1.87 -13.89
N THR A 370 -8.76 1.42 -14.50
CA THR A 370 -8.63 0.16 -15.23
C THR A 370 -7.30 -0.52 -14.91
N ASP A 371 -7.19 -1.84 -15.08
CA ASP A 371 -5.92 -2.58 -14.99
C ASP A 371 -5.28 -2.80 -16.37
N CYS A 372 -5.40 -1.80 -17.25
CA CYS A 372 -5.08 -1.93 -18.66
C CYS A 372 -3.65 -1.57 -19.03
N ALA A 373 -2.86 -0.96 -18.15
CA ALA A 373 -1.47 -0.64 -18.46
C ALA A 373 -0.70 -1.91 -18.89
N THR A 374 0.14 -1.78 -19.92
CA THR A 374 0.89 -2.91 -20.49
C THR A 374 1.69 -3.60 -19.39
N TRP A 375 1.43 -4.89 -19.14
CA TRP A 375 2.10 -5.69 -18.11
C TRP A 375 1.88 -5.24 -16.67
N LEU A 376 0.84 -4.45 -16.37
CA LEU A 376 0.49 -4.10 -14.99
C LEU A 376 0.23 -5.34 -14.12
N ASN A 377 -0.40 -6.36 -14.69
CA ASN A 377 -0.62 -7.64 -14.04
C ASN A 377 0.57 -8.62 -14.19
N GLY A 378 1.70 -8.14 -14.72
CA GLY A 378 2.90 -8.89 -15.02
C GLY A 378 3.12 -9.18 -16.50
N VAL A 379 4.38 -9.45 -16.88
CA VAL A 379 4.76 -9.83 -18.25
C VAL A 379 3.99 -11.07 -18.68
N GLY A 380 3.41 -11.01 -19.88
CA GLY A 380 2.61 -12.09 -20.48
C GLY A 380 1.17 -12.18 -19.97
N ILE A 381 0.76 -11.35 -19.00
CA ILE A 381 -0.57 -11.39 -18.38
C ILE A 381 -1.43 -10.23 -18.92
N GLY A 382 -2.67 -10.55 -19.30
CA GLY A 382 -3.66 -9.59 -19.80
C GLY A 382 -4.31 -8.74 -18.72
N SER A 383 -5.35 -8.00 -19.10
CA SER A 383 -6.17 -7.14 -18.23
C SER A 383 -7.50 -7.80 -17.89
N ARG A 384 -7.97 -7.65 -16.66
CA ARG A 384 -9.31 -8.09 -16.24
C ARG A 384 -10.38 -7.21 -16.90
N TYR A 385 -10.09 -5.91 -17.07
CA TYR A 385 -11.01 -4.93 -17.64
C TYR A 385 -11.53 -5.31 -19.04
N ASP A 386 -10.66 -5.85 -19.90
CA ASP A 386 -11.03 -6.35 -21.24
C ASP A 386 -11.19 -7.88 -21.33
N GLY A 387 -11.02 -8.58 -20.20
CA GLY A 387 -11.15 -10.03 -20.06
C GLY A 387 -9.94 -10.84 -20.54
N SER A 388 -8.88 -10.21 -21.04
CA SER A 388 -7.69 -10.94 -21.51
C SER A 388 -6.90 -11.63 -20.39
N TYR A 389 -7.00 -11.15 -19.15
CA TYR A 389 -6.35 -11.75 -17.97
C TYR A 389 -6.65 -13.25 -17.82
N TYR A 390 -7.92 -13.62 -18.00
CA TYR A 390 -8.39 -15.01 -17.84
C TYR A 390 -8.03 -15.92 -19.02
N ASN A 391 -7.55 -15.35 -20.13
CA ASN A 391 -7.01 -16.12 -21.26
C ASN A 391 -5.51 -16.41 -21.09
N THR A 392 -4.85 -15.72 -20.17
CA THR A 392 -3.39 -15.78 -19.96
C THR A 392 -3.00 -16.29 -18.57
N THR A 393 -3.97 -16.66 -17.73
CA THR A 393 -3.74 -17.16 -16.37
C THR A 393 -4.57 -18.40 -16.08
N GLU A 394 -4.26 -19.11 -14.99
CA GLU A 394 -5.06 -20.25 -14.52
C GLU A 394 -6.34 -19.82 -13.77
N PHE A 395 -6.51 -18.51 -13.52
CA PHE A 395 -7.70 -17.98 -12.88
C PHE A 395 -8.88 -17.95 -13.84
N ASN A 396 -10.09 -17.93 -13.30
CA ASN A 396 -11.32 -17.84 -14.07
C ASN A 396 -12.32 -16.89 -13.40
N THR A 397 -13.25 -16.39 -14.21
CA THR A 397 -14.39 -15.58 -13.75
C THR A 397 -15.64 -15.90 -14.56
N THR A 398 -16.80 -15.61 -13.98
CA THR A 398 -18.07 -15.57 -14.71
C THR A 398 -18.49 -14.15 -15.11
N ASP A 399 -17.76 -13.14 -14.60
CA ASP A 399 -18.04 -11.75 -14.90
C ASP A 399 -17.69 -11.43 -16.36
N GLN A 400 -18.46 -10.52 -16.94
CA GLN A 400 -18.21 -10.08 -18.32
C GLN A 400 -17.14 -8.99 -18.32
N PRO A 401 -16.31 -8.90 -19.38
CA PRO A 401 -15.40 -7.79 -19.56
C PRO A 401 -16.12 -6.45 -19.43
N VAL A 402 -15.52 -5.53 -18.67
CA VAL A 402 -16.11 -4.21 -18.39
C VAL A 402 -16.04 -3.32 -19.62
N GLY A 403 -14.93 -3.37 -20.37
CA GLY A 403 -14.72 -2.49 -21.50
C GLY A 403 -13.53 -2.86 -22.37
N LYS A 404 -13.01 -1.85 -23.09
CA LYS A 404 -11.77 -1.95 -23.87
C LYS A 404 -10.70 -1.09 -23.20
N CYS A 405 -9.44 -1.51 -23.29
CA CYS A 405 -8.30 -0.79 -22.74
C CYS A 405 -7.98 0.52 -23.48
N LEU A 406 -8.84 1.52 -23.29
CA LEU A 406 -8.65 2.87 -23.83
C LEU A 406 -7.42 3.55 -23.21
N SER A 407 -7.07 3.24 -21.97
CA SER A 407 -5.97 3.89 -21.26
C SER A 407 -4.59 3.60 -21.84
N GLN A 408 -4.44 2.51 -22.61
CA GLN A 408 -3.23 2.21 -23.39
C GLN A 408 -3.04 3.17 -24.58
N GLN A 409 -4.09 3.89 -25.00
CA GLN A 409 -3.94 4.91 -26.03
C GLN A 409 -3.25 6.14 -25.45
N PRO A 410 -2.54 6.95 -26.27
CA PRO A 410 -2.02 8.23 -25.83
C PRO A 410 -3.09 9.05 -25.11
N ILE A 411 -2.75 9.65 -23.96
CA ILE A 411 -3.68 10.38 -23.07
C ILE A 411 -4.53 11.45 -23.79
N GLY A 412 -4.00 12.06 -24.87
CA GLY A 412 -4.73 13.01 -25.71
C GLY A 412 -5.90 12.40 -26.51
N ASN A 413 -5.90 11.08 -26.71
CA ASN A 413 -6.94 10.33 -27.40
C ASN A 413 -8.03 9.80 -26.45
N TRP A 414 -7.86 9.97 -25.14
CA TRP A 414 -8.87 9.56 -24.18
C TRP A 414 -10.15 10.38 -24.37
N THR A 415 -11.30 9.70 -24.26
CA THR A 415 -12.59 10.38 -24.37
C THR A 415 -12.74 11.42 -23.26
N LYS A 416 -13.52 12.47 -23.53
CA LYS A 416 -13.83 13.50 -22.52
C LYS A 416 -14.42 12.88 -21.25
N GLN A 417 -15.29 11.89 -21.39
CA GLN A 417 -15.91 11.18 -20.26
C GLN A 417 -14.87 10.47 -19.41
N TYR A 418 -13.97 9.70 -20.03
CA TYR A 418 -12.93 8.96 -19.31
C TYR A 418 -11.97 9.92 -18.58
N ARG A 419 -11.55 11.01 -19.24
CA ARG A 419 -10.75 12.08 -18.61
C ARG A 419 -11.46 12.72 -17.41
N THR A 420 -12.77 12.95 -17.50
CA THR A 420 -13.58 13.45 -16.38
C THR A 420 -13.58 12.45 -15.21
N GLN A 421 -13.76 11.16 -15.49
CA GLN A 421 -13.77 10.10 -14.47
C GLN A 421 -12.43 9.96 -13.75
N VAL A 422 -11.32 9.95 -14.51
CA VAL A 422 -9.96 9.94 -13.95
C VAL A 422 -9.74 11.18 -13.07
N ARG A 423 -10.07 12.39 -13.55
CA ARG A 423 -9.91 13.62 -12.75
C ARG A 423 -10.76 13.60 -11.48
N GLN A 424 -11.99 13.11 -11.55
CA GLN A 424 -12.86 12.97 -10.38
C GLN A 424 -12.28 11.97 -9.37
N PHE A 425 -11.72 10.85 -9.83
CA PHE A 425 -11.12 9.84 -8.97
C PHE A 425 -9.85 10.36 -8.28
N VAL A 426 -8.97 11.07 -9.01
CA VAL A 426 -7.78 11.72 -8.44
C VAL A 426 -8.17 12.77 -7.40
N GLU A 427 -9.13 13.64 -7.69
CA GLU A 427 -9.56 14.66 -6.72
C GLU A 427 -10.22 14.05 -5.48
N ALA A 428 -10.99 12.96 -5.64
CA ALA A 428 -11.57 12.26 -4.49
C ALA A 428 -10.49 11.76 -3.53
N GLN A 429 -9.44 11.16 -4.08
CA GLN A 429 -8.31 10.63 -3.33
C GLN A 429 -7.53 11.75 -2.64
N LEU A 430 -7.13 12.79 -3.39
CA LEU A 430 -6.41 13.93 -2.81
C LEU A 430 -7.19 14.64 -1.71
N ALA A 431 -8.46 14.98 -1.96
CA ALA A 431 -9.28 15.72 -1.01
C ALA A 431 -9.57 14.88 0.26
N THR A 432 -9.80 13.58 0.10
CA THR A 432 -10.05 12.68 1.23
C THR A 432 -8.77 12.42 2.01
N TYR A 433 -7.69 11.98 1.36
CA TYR A 433 -6.47 11.58 2.07
C TYR A 433 -5.82 12.78 2.76
N SER A 434 -5.83 13.97 2.15
CA SER A 434 -5.30 15.18 2.80
C SER A 434 -6.10 15.64 4.02
N THR A 435 -7.34 15.18 4.23
CA THR A 435 -8.20 15.62 5.36
C THR A 435 -8.49 14.52 6.37
N ARG A 436 -8.33 13.25 5.97
CA ARG A 436 -8.70 12.08 6.77
C ARG A 436 -7.52 11.22 7.22
N THR A 437 -6.34 11.39 6.64
CA THR A 437 -5.13 10.62 6.99
C THR A 437 -3.98 11.57 7.35
N SER A 438 -2.80 11.04 7.66
CA SER A 438 -1.57 11.85 7.80
C SER A 438 -1.04 12.36 6.46
N GLY A 439 -1.61 11.91 5.34
CA GLY A 439 -1.30 12.34 3.98
C GLY A 439 -1.26 11.17 3.00
N TRP A 440 -0.60 11.38 1.88
CA TRP A 440 -0.62 10.46 0.75
C TRP A 440 0.68 10.48 -0.05
N ILE A 441 0.97 9.39 -0.75
CA ILE A 441 2.11 9.24 -1.65
C ILE A 441 1.61 8.64 -2.95
N PHE A 442 1.72 9.38 -4.05
CA PHE A 442 1.22 8.92 -5.35
C PHE A 442 2.18 7.92 -5.98
N TRP A 443 1.62 6.84 -6.50
CA TRP A 443 2.31 5.87 -7.33
C TRP A 443 1.94 6.11 -8.81
N ASN A 444 2.83 6.61 -9.67
CA ASN A 444 4.26 6.89 -9.48
C ASN A 444 4.70 8.22 -10.15
N TRP A 445 5.94 8.68 -9.93
CA TRP A 445 6.50 9.88 -10.56
C TRP A 445 6.36 9.86 -12.10
N LYS A 446 6.78 8.77 -12.75
CA LYS A 446 6.70 8.60 -14.20
C LYS A 446 6.69 7.14 -14.63
N THR A 447 6.21 6.90 -15.84
CA THR A 447 6.24 5.62 -16.55
C THR A 447 6.58 5.85 -18.03
N GLU A 448 6.94 4.82 -18.78
CA GLU A 448 7.14 4.98 -20.23
C GLU A 448 5.81 5.17 -20.97
N ASP A 449 4.82 4.28 -20.75
CA ASP A 449 3.57 4.27 -21.53
C ASP A 449 2.27 4.06 -20.70
N ALA A 450 2.35 4.06 -19.36
CA ALA A 450 1.20 3.83 -18.47
C ALA A 450 0.66 5.14 -17.85
N ALA A 451 -0.14 5.90 -18.60
CA ALA A 451 -0.55 7.26 -18.21
C ALA A 451 -1.46 7.34 -16.95
N GLU A 452 -2.20 6.29 -16.60
CA GLU A 452 -2.98 6.22 -15.34
C GLU A 452 -2.08 6.17 -14.09
N TRP A 453 -0.80 5.85 -14.27
CA TRP A 453 0.19 5.57 -13.22
C TRP A 453 1.36 6.59 -13.24
N ASP A 454 1.21 7.68 -14.00
CA ASP A 454 2.28 8.63 -14.32
C ASP A 454 1.87 10.05 -13.94
N TYR A 455 2.45 10.56 -12.86
CA TYR A 455 2.14 11.90 -12.36
C TYR A 455 2.39 12.98 -13.42
N LEU A 456 3.53 12.93 -14.12
CA LEU A 456 3.90 13.95 -15.12
C LEU A 456 2.87 14.02 -16.25
N LYS A 457 2.49 12.88 -16.84
CA LYS A 457 1.49 12.81 -17.91
C LYS A 457 0.13 13.30 -17.43
N LEU A 458 -0.29 12.94 -16.21
CA LEU A 458 -1.56 13.36 -15.63
C LEU A 458 -1.58 14.87 -15.38
N LYS A 459 -0.51 15.44 -14.81
CA LYS A 459 -0.36 16.87 -14.57
C LYS A 459 -0.41 17.68 -15.86
N GLU A 460 0.40 17.31 -16.86
CA GLU A 460 0.44 17.97 -18.18
C GLU A 460 -0.93 17.99 -18.87
N ASN A 461 -1.78 17.00 -18.56
CA ASN A 461 -3.10 16.85 -19.13
C ASN A 461 -4.24 17.39 -18.26
N ASN A 462 -3.91 18.10 -17.17
CA ASN A 462 -4.87 18.60 -16.18
C ASN A 462 -5.75 17.50 -15.56
N LEU A 463 -5.24 16.27 -15.47
CA LEU A 463 -5.90 15.16 -14.76
C LEU A 463 -5.43 15.02 -13.31
N PHE A 464 -4.26 15.57 -12.98
CA PHE A 464 -3.81 15.78 -11.61
C PHE A 464 -3.94 17.27 -11.25
N PRO A 465 -4.54 17.65 -10.10
CA PRO A 465 -4.61 19.03 -9.64
C PRO A 465 -3.22 19.65 -9.44
N SER A 466 -3.02 20.87 -9.93
CA SER A 466 -1.85 21.69 -9.63
C SER A 466 -2.31 23.14 -9.39
N PRO A 467 -2.08 23.73 -8.20
CA PRO A 467 -1.63 23.07 -6.96
C PRO A 467 -2.56 21.91 -6.51
N PHE A 468 -2.10 21.06 -5.59
CA PHE A 468 -2.78 19.80 -5.24
C PHE A 468 -4.18 19.94 -4.62
N ASP A 469 -4.57 21.15 -4.23
CA ASP A 469 -5.88 21.52 -3.68
C ASP A 469 -6.77 22.28 -4.69
N ASN A 470 -6.32 22.42 -5.94
CA ASN A 470 -7.06 23.06 -7.03
C ASN A 470 -8.16 22.13 -7.58
N TYR A 471 -9.17 21.87 -6.75
CA TYR A 471 -10.24 20.92 -7.04
C TYR A 471 -11.37 21.51 -7.89
N THR A 472 -11.77 20.76 -8.91
CA THR A 472 -12.92 21.05 -9.76
C THR A 472 -14.21 20.49 -9.16
N TYR A 473 -14.16 19.27 -8.60
CA TYR A 473 -15.31 18.47 -8.19
C TYR A 473 -15.47 18.35 -6.67
N PHE A 474 -14.41 18.62 -5.91
CA PHE A 474 -14.38 18.60 -4.45
C PHE A 474 -14.11 19.99 -3.87
N ASP A 475 -14.49 20.17 -2.63
CA ASP A 475 -14.09 21.28 -1.76
C ASP A 475 -12.85 20.86 -0.96
N THR A 476 -12.09 21.82 -0.45
CA THR A 476 -10.81 21.57 0.24
C THR A 476 -10.98 20.88 1.60
N ASP A 477 -12.21 20.78 2.11
CA ASP A 477 -12.57 20.05 3.32
C ASP A 477 -12.90 18.56 3.06
N GLY A 478 -12.67 18.07 1.83
CA GLY A 478 -13.02 16.72 1.42
C GLY A 478 -14.47 16.55 0.95
N GLY A 479 -15.28 17.61 1.03
CA GLY A 479 -16.68 17.60 0.62
C GLY A 479 -16.84 17.49 -0.90
N LEU A 480 -17.79 16.66 -1.36
CA LEU A 480 -18.16 16.61 -2.76
C LEU A 480 -19.04 17.82 -3.12
N LYS A 481 -18.69 18.57 -4.18
CA LYS A 481 -19.49 19.76 -4.57
C LYS A 481 -20.93 19.36 -4.94
N PRO A 482 -21.96 20.14 -4.57
CA PRO A 482 -23.37 19.76 -4.75
C PRO A 482 -23.77 19.42 -6.20
N SER A 483 -23.19 20.13 -7.18
CA SER A 483 -23.44 19.87 -8.60
C SER A 483 -23.01 18.46 -9.02
N VAL A 484 -21.86 18.00 -8.53
CA VAL A 484 -21.27 16.69 -8.82
C VAL A 484 -22.03 15.58 -8.10
N SER A 485 -22.37 15.80 -6.82
CA SER A 485 -23.21 14.87 -6.05
C SER A 485 -24.53 14.59 -6.78
N SER A 486 -25.17 15.63 -7.31
CA SER A 486 -26.44 15.50 -8.03
C SER A 486 -26.32 14.76 -9.38
N SER A 487 -25.19 14.89 -10.09
CA SER A 487 -24.98 14.19 -11.37
C SER A 487 -24.64 12.71 -11.14
N LEU A 488 -23.74 12.42 -10.21
CA LEU A 488 -23.34 11.04 -9.90
C LEU A 488 -24.49 10.22 -9.30
N SER A 489 -25.32 10.84 -8.45
CA SER A 489 -26.51 10.17 -7.89
C SER A 489 -27.55 9.81 -8.97
N LYS A 490 -27.66 10.60 -10.03
CA LYS A 490 -28.54 10.30 -11.19
C LYS A 490 -27.98 9.14 -12.02
N GLU A 491 -26.67 9.07 -12.19
CA GLU A 491 -26.01 7.95 -12.86
C GLU A 491 -26.21 6.63 -12.09
N ALA A 492 -26.04 6.66 -10.76
CA ALA A 492 -26.28 5.50 -9.89
C ALA A 492 -27.73 5.00 -9.91
N THR A 493 -28.70 5.91 -10.05
CA THR A 493 -30.14 5.56 -10.12
C THR A 493 -30.62 5.16 -11.53
N ALA A 494 -29.85 5.46 -12.57
CA ALA A 494 -30.15 5.03 -13.93
C ALA A 494 -29.79 3.54 -14.16
N THR A 495 -28.65 3.09 -13.60
CA THR A 495 -28.21 1.69 -13.63
C THR A 495 -29.07 0.77 -12.77
N SER A 496 -29.64 1.25 -11.64
CA SER A 496 -30.55 0.44 -10.82
C SER A 496 -31.89 0.14 -11.48
N LYS A 497 -32.29 0.93 -12.50
CA LYS A 497 -33.51 0.68 -13.29
C LYS A 497 -33.32 -0.38 -14.38
N SER A 498 -32.10 -0.65 -14.84
CA SER A 498 -31.82 -1.69 -15.85
C SER A 498 -31.65 -3.09 -15.27
N SER A 499 -31.45 -3.23 -13.96
CA SER A 499 -31.32 -4.50 -13.24
C SER A 499 -32.62 -4.96 -12.55
N ALA A 500 -33.74 -4.26 -12.78
CA ALA A 500 -35.04 -4.64 -12.24
C ALA A 500 -35.69 -5.80 -13.05
N VAL A 501 -35.10 -6.99 -12.99
CA VAL A 501 -35.88 -8.23 -13.12
C VAL A 501 -36.46 -8.52 -11.74
N ALA A 502 -37.77 -8.32 -11.60
CA ALA A 502 -38.50 -8.53 -10.37
C ALA A 502 -38.44 -10.00 -9.93
N ILE A 503 -37.61 -10.31 -8.93
CA ILE A 503 -37.75 -11.54 -8.15
C ILE A 503 -38.73 -11.24 -7.02
N GLN A 504 -40.02 -11.48 -7.26
CA GLN A 504 -40.99 -11.65 -6.18
C GLN A 504 -40.63 -12.92 -5.41
N ARG A 505 -40.08 -12.80 -4.20
CA ARG A 505 -40.07 -13.90 -3.22
C ARG A 505 -41.29 -13.75 -2.31
N PRO A 506 -42.17 -14.76 -2.21
CA PRO A 506 -43.24 -14.73 -1.23
C PRO A 506 -42.65 -14.99 0.16
N PHE A 507 -43.07 -14.20 1.14
CA PHE A 507 -42.93 -14.52 2.56
C PHE A 507 -43.74 -15.79 2.85
N GLN A 508 -43.07 -16.87 3.23
CA GLN A 508 -43.70 -17.99 3.94
C GLN A 508 -43.06 -18.16 5.31
N ALA A 509 -43.89 -17.97 6.34
CA ALA A 509 -43.58 -18.29 7.72
C ALA A 509 -43.41 -19.81 7.86
N VAL A 510 -42.29 -20.26 8.41
CA VAL A 510 -42.09 -21.67 8.75
C VAL A 510 -42.60 -21.90 10.17
N GLN A 511 -43.71 -22.63 10.26
CA GLN A 511 -44.22 -23.27 11.46
C GLN A 511 -43.24 -24.34 11.95
N TRP A 512 -42.98 -24.35 13.26
CA TRP A 512 -42.30 -25.45 13.93
C TRP A 512 -43.19 -26.71 13.92
N GLN A 513 -42.72 -27.79 13.30
CA GLN A 513 -43.28 -29.13 13.49
C GLN A 513 -42.27 -30.04 14.17
N HIS A 514 -42.74 -30.66 15.24
CA HIS A 514 -42.06 -31.64 16.08
C HIS A 514 -41.54 -32.85 15.29
N PHE A 515 -40.32 -33.28 15.59
CA PHE A 515 -39.93 -34.68 15.46
C PHE A 515 -39.24 -35.16 16.74
N SER A 516 -39.85 -36.20 17.31
CA SER A 516 -39.44 -36.96 18.49
C SER A 516 -38.27 -37.87 18.15
N LEU A 517 -37.22 -37.88 18.97
CA LEU A 517 -36.24 -38.98 19.02
C LEU A 517 -35.98 -39.38 20.48
N THR A 518 -36.12 -40.69 20.68
CA THR A 518 -36.14 -41.45 21.93
C THR A 518 -34.78 -41.56 22.62
N LEU A 519 -34.80 -41.47 23.95
CA LEU A 519 -33.70 -41.77 24.87
C LEU A 519 -33.34 -43.27 24.86
N ASN A 520 -32.05 -43.60 24.92
CA ASN A 520 -31.54 -44.74 25.68
C ASN A 520 -30.06 -44.55 26.08
N THR A 521 -29.87 -44.17 27.35
CA THR A 521 -28.96 -44.74 28.38
C THR A 521 -27.59 -45.34 28.00
N ILE A 522 -26.50 -44.79 28.56
CA ILE A 522 -25.59 -45.37 29.61
C ILE A 522 -24.11 -44.92 29.47
N ILE A 523 -23.70 -44.14 30.49
CA ILE A 523 -22.46 -44.16 31.28
C ILE A 523 -21.09 -43.93 30.60
N GLY A 524 -20.40 -42.86 31.05
CA GLY A 524 -18.94 -42.85 31.18
C GLY A 524 -18.24 -41.53 30.88
N THR A 525 -18.22 -40.61 31.87
CA THR A 525 -17.09 -39.75 32.31
C THR A 525 -15.99 -39.36 31.28
N SER A 526 -15.54 -38.13 31.10
CA SER A 526 -15.73 -36.82 31.77
C SER A 526 -15.02 -35.76 30.91
N LEU A 527 -15.62 -34.56 30.87
CA LEU A 527 -15.08 -33.19 30.76
C LEU A 527 -13.67 -32.99 30.15
N VAL A 528 -13.44 -32.06 29.21
CA VAL A 528 -13.57 -30.60 29.39
C VAL A 528 -13.75 -29.92 28.02
N ALA A 529 -14.82 -29.13 27.84
CA ALA A 529 -14.86 -27.99 26.90
C ALA A 529 -16.13 -27.13 27.13
N ILE A 530 -15.90 -25.84 27.38
CA ILE A 530 -16.76 -24.69 27.05
C ILE A 530 -17.95 -24.39 28.00
N MET A 531 -17.73 -23.39 28.85
CA MET A 531 -18.69 -22.45 29.45
C MET A 531 -17.93 -21.11 29.52
N LEU A 532 -18.48 -19.92 29.33
CA LEU A 532 -19.77 -19.45 28.85
C LEU A 532 -19.59 -17.95 28.59
N VAL A 533 -20.32 -17.46 27.59
CA VAL A 533 -20.58 -16.05 27.30
C VAL A 533 -21.50 -15.43 28.37
N CYS A 534 -21.43 -14.09 28.49
CA CYS A 534 -22.36 -13.15 29.16
C CYS A 534 -22.23 -12.90 30.67
N ILE A 535 -21.68 -11.73 31.03
CA ILE A 535 -22.20 -10.83 32.08
C ILE A 535 -21.97 -9.39 31.55
N PHE A 536 -22.98 -8.78 30.91
CA PHE A 536 -23.88 -7.72 31.40
C PHE A 536 -23.34 -6.28 31.22
N LEU A 537 -24.21 -5.50 30.55
CA LEU A 537 -24.31 -4.03 30.44
C LEU A 537 -23.43 -3.33 29.41
#